data_AF-A0A943IX13-F1
#
_entry.id   AF-A0A943IX13-F1
#
_cell.length_a   1.000
_cell.length_b   1.000
_cell.length_c   1.000
_cell.angle_alpha   90.00
_cell.angle_beta   90.00
_cell.angle_gamma   90.00
#
_symmetry.space_group_name_H-M   'P 1'
#
loop_
_entity.id
_entity.type
_entity.pdbx_description
1 polymer ?
#
loop_
_entity_poly.entity_id
_entity_poly.type
_entity_poly.pdbx_seq_one_letter_code
_entity_poly.pdbx_strand_id
1 'polypeptide(L)'
;MKYLSLNRPSDFEYHDAALCLKNHENHHLCVTAKYLNIHKNIQENLYHYDMEIASAEMTFENIEIRSLKTMELYCFRDDGSRYLEEPQIVYTGAKAEEELITALKKGICLDCIAVSKEGDINVLELTALDGFVAEICFENVVIQWDEYCSKAWYEDTAGN
;
A
#
# COMPACT_ATOMS: atom_id res chain seq x y z
N MET A 1 -4.62 -19.79 -5.68
CA MET A 1 -5.34 -18.52 -5.74
C MET A 1 -6.80 -18.77 -6.07
N LYS A 2 -7.66 -18.76 -5.04
CA LYS A 2 -9.12 -18.92 -5.12
C LYS A 2 -9.83 -17.61 -5.42
N TYR A 3 -9.28 -16.49 -4.95
CA TYR A 3 -9.85 -15.15 -5.11
C TYR A 3 -8.88 -14.26 -5.88
N LEU A 4 -9.44 -13.26 -6.57
CA LEU A 4 -8.74 -12.37 -7.48
C LEU A 4 -9.44 -11.01 -7.48
N SER A 5 -8.69 -9.94 -7.24
CA SER A 5 -9.11 -8.56 -7.54
C SER A 5 -8.19 -7.96 -8.59
N LEU A 6 -8.77 -7.37 -9.64
CA LEU A 6 -8.05 -6.79 -10.77
C LEU A 6 -8.32 -5.29 -10.84
N ASN A 7 -7.25 -4.49 -10.76
CA ASN A 7 -7.29 -3.02 -10.90
C ASN A 7 -8.24 -2.33 -9.90
N ARG A 8 -8.41 -2.91 -8.71
CA ARG A 8 -9.21 -2.34 -7.62
C ARG A 8 -8.46 -2.35 -6.29
N PRO A 9 -7.34 -1.61 -6.19
CA PRO A 9 -6.64 -1.46 -4.92
C PRO A 9 -7.52 -0.82 -3.83
N SER A 10 -8.51 0.00 -4.20
CA SER A 10 -9.48 0.60 -3.28
C SER A 10 -10.46 -0.38 -2.61
N ASP A 11 -10.46 -1.66 -3.01
CA ASP A 11 -11.29 -2.68 -2.39
C ASP A 11 -10.76 -3.13 -1.01
N PHE A 12 -9.58 -2.62 -0.63
CA PHE A 12 -8.83 -3.06 0.54
C PHE A 12 -8.50 -1.90 1.48
N GLU A 13 -8.42 -2.23 2.78
CA GLU A 13 -7.82 -1.41 3.82
C GLU A 13 -6.39 -1.89 4.08
N TYR A 14 -5.44 -0.95 4.02
CA TYR A 14 -4.00 -1.19 4.07
C TYR A 14 -3.36 -0.77 5.39
N HIS A 15 -4.08 -0.10 6.29
CA HIS A 15 -3.56 0.26 7.60
C HIS A 15 -3.04 -0.98 8.34
N ASP A 16 -1.76 -0.94 8.73
CA ASP A 16 -0.96 -2.02 9.31
C ASP A 16 -0.63 -3.21 8.37
N ALA A 17 -0.97 -3.12 7.08
CA ALA A 17 -0.60 -4.16 6.14
C ALA A 17 0.92 -4.25 6.01
N ALA A 18 1.45 -5.47 6.11
CA ALA A 18 2.87 -5.73 5.99
C ALA A 18 3.20 -6.23 4.57
N LEU A 19 4.05 -5.50 3.85
CA LEU A 19 4.50 -5.84 2.51
C LEU A 19 5.94 -6.33 2.51
N CYS A 20 6.18 -7.46 1.84
CA CYS A 20 7.53 -7.98 1.59
C CYS A 20 7.74 -8.25 0.10
N LEU A 21 8.95 -7.98 -0.40
CA LEU A 21 9.31 -8.27 -1.78
C LEU A 21 9.24 -9.78 -2.04
N LYS A 22 8.49 -10.16 -3.08
CA LYS A 22 8.50 -11.52 -3.63
C LYS A 22 9.38 -11.59 -4.87
N ASN A 23 9.17 -10.70 -5.84
CA ASN A 23 10.05 -10.53 -6.99
C ASN A 23 9.99 -9.09 -7.52
N HIS A 24 11.02 -8.71 -8.28
CA HIS A 24 11.00 -7.49 -9.09
C HIS A 24 11.85 -7.70 -10.34
N GLU A 25 11.19 -7.92 -11.48
CA GLU A 25 11.85 -8.20 -12.77
C GLU A 25 10.99 -7.70 -13.93
N ASN A 26 11.61 -7.28 -15.04
CA ASN A 26 10.91 -6.89 -16.28
C ASN A 26 9.76 -5.88 -16.05
N HIS A 27 9.99 -4.85 -15.23
CA HIS A 27 8.97 -3.85 -14.86
C HIS A 27 7.75 -4.43 -14.11
N HIS A 28 7.87 -5.60 -13.51
CA HIS A 28 6.85 -6.17 -12.63
C HIS A 28 7.33 -6.11 -11.18
N LEU A 29 6.50 -5.61 -10.29
CA LEU A 29 6.73 -5.66 -8.85
C LEU A 29 5.72 -6.59 -8.19
N CYS A 30 6.22 -7.69 -7.64
CA CYS A 30 5.41 -8.63 -6.88
C CYS A 30 5.78 -8.57 -5.40
N VAL A 31 4.79 -8.34 -4.56
CA VAL A 31 4.92 -8.32 -3.10
C VAL A 31 3.93 -9.30 -2.46
N THR A 32 4.32 -9.88 -1.33
CA THR A 32 3.37 -10.55 -0.44
C THR A 32 2.83 -9.55 0.56
N ALA A 33 1.53 -9.57 0.80
CA ALA A 33 0.85 -8.78 1.82
C ALA A 33 0.31 -9.67 2.94
N LYS A 34 0.43 -9.20 4.18
CA LYS A 34 -0.23 -9.75 5.38
C LYS A 34 -0.98 -8.63 6.10
N TYR A 35 -1.96 -8.99 6.92
CA TYR A 35 -2.83 -8.05 7.64
C TYR A 35 -3.62 -7.12 6.71
N LEU A 36 -3.77 -7.52 5.45
CA LEU A 36 -4.55 -6.81 4.45
C LEU A 36 -6.02 -7.15 4.64
N ASN A 37 -6.88 -6.12 4.71
CA ASN A 37 -8.30 -6.32 4.92
C ASN A 37 -9.06 -6.01 3.63
N ILE A 38 -10.06 -6.83 3.27
CA ILE A 38 -10.97 -6.56 2.16
C ILE A 38 -12.31 -6.07 2.67
N HIS A 39 -12.88 -5.05 2.03
CA HIS A 39 -14.14 -4.47 2.43
C HIS A 39 -15.34 -5.41 2.18
N LYS A 40 -16.35 -5.35 3.05
CA LYS A 40 -17.57 -6.19 3.01
C LYS A 40 -18.52 -5.95 1.84
N ASN A 41 -18.38 -4.82 1.17
CA ASN A 41 -19.22 -4.45 0.02
C ASN A 41 -18.61 -4.88 -1.32
N ILE A 42 -17.48 -5.58 -1.30
CA ILE A 42 -16.76 -6.04 -2.48
C ILE A 42 -17.21 -7.45 -2.85
N GLN A 43 -17.41 -7.70 -4.15
CA GLN A 43 -17.97 -8.96 -4.67
C GLN A 43 -17.19 -10.19 -4.21
N GLU A 44 -15.87 -10.06 -4.11
CA GLU A 44 -14.97 -11.12 -3.69
C GLU A 44 -15.11 -11.46 -2.20
N ASN A 45 -15.57 -10.52 -1.35
CA ASN A 45 -15.83 -10.76 0.07
C ASN A 45 -17.28 -11.24 0.30
N LEU A 46 -17.44 -12.53 0.60
CA LEU A 46 -18.75 -13.14 0.82
C LEU A 46 -19.32 -12.94 2.23
N TYR A 47 -18.63 -12.20 3.09
CA TYR A 47 -19.01 -11.98 4.49
C TYR A 47 -19.67 -10.61 4.71
N HIS A 48 -20.41 -10.47 5.81
CA HIS A 48 -21.08 -9.22 6.20
C HIS A 48 -20.16 -8.21 6.92
N TYR A 49 -18.88 -8.53 7.05
CA TYR A 49 -17.86 -7.75 7.75
C TYR A 49 -16.66 -7.59 6.83
N ASP A 50 -15.88 -6.54 7.05
CA ASP A 50 -14.55 -6.46 6.46
C ASP A 50 -13.73 -7.64 7.01
N MET A 51 -12.96 -8.29 6.14
CA MET A 51 -12.27 -9.54 6.47
C MET A 51 -10.77 -9.37 6.28
N GLU A 52 -9.99 -9.86 7.24
CA GLU A 52 -8.56 -9.97 7.10
C GLU A 52 -8.22 -11.18 6.21
N ILE A 53 -7.32 -10.96 5.26
CA ILE A 53 -6.79 -11.98 4.36
C ILE A 53 -5.54 -12.58 5.01
N ALA A 54 -5.48 -13.92 5.08
CA ALA A 54 -4.38 -14.63 5.73
C ALA A 54 -3.01 -14.29 5.08
N SER A 55 -2.98 -14.24 3.75
CA SER A 55 -1.90 -13.67 2.96
C SER A 55 -2.37 -13.43 1.53
N ALA A 56 -1.93 -12.32 0.92
CA ALA A 56 -2.19 -12.00 -0.47
C ALA A 56 -0.88 -11.83 -1.26
N GLU A 57 -0.94 -12.03 -2.56
CA GLU A 57 0.09 -11.63 -3.51
C GLU A 57 -0.43 -10.46 -4.34
N MET A 58 0.33 -9.37 -4.36
CA MET A 58 0.02 -8.18 -5.15
C MET A 58 1.08 -8.05 -6.24
N THR A 59 0.65 -8.05 -7.50
CA THR A 59 1.54 -7.89 -8.65
C THR A 59 1.15 -6.64 -9.41
N PHE A 60 2.07 -5.69 -9.49
CA PHE A 60 1.97 -4.48 -10.29
C PHE A 60 2.74 -4.67 -11.59
N GLU A 61 2.10 -4.33 -12.70
CA GLU A 61 2.64 -4.50 -14.06
C GLU A 61 3.09 -3.17 -14.66
N ASN A 62 4.15 -3.23 -15.46
CA ASN A 62 4.74 -2.09 -16.19
C ASN A 62 5.00 -0.89 -15.27
N ILE A 63 5.68 -1.16 -14.14
CA ILE A 63 5.89 -0.16 -13.11
C ILE A 63 7.02 0.84 -13.44
N GLU A 64 6.85 2.06 -12.94
CA GLU A 64 7.88 3.09 -12.84
C GLU A 64 7.86 3.68 -11.42
N ILE A 65 8.95 3.51 -10.67
CA ILE A 65 9.09 4.13 -9.35
C ILE A 65 9.66 5.53 -9.56
N ARG A 66 8.81 6.55 -9.38
CA ARG A 66 9.15 7.94 -9.70
C ARG A 66 9.95 8.60 -8.59
N SER A 67 9.49 8.47 -7.35
CA SER A 67 10.11 9.15 -6.22
C SER A 67 9.89 8.46 -4.87
N LEU A 68 10.82 8.70 -3.95
CA LEU A 68 10.61 8.52 -2.50
C LEU A 68 10.68 9.89 -1.82
N LYS A 69 9.67 10.17 -1.02
CA LYS A 69 9.46 11.43 -0.31
C LYS A 69 9.50 11.17 1.21
N THR A 70 9.85 12.18 2.00
CA THR A 70 9.57 12.15 3.44
C THR A 70 8.06 12.20 3.68
N MET A 71 7.60 11.72 4.83
CA MET A 71 6.21 11.92 5.24
C MET A 71 5.93 13.39 5.61
N GLU A 72 4.65 13.76 5.57
CA GLU A 72 4.17 14.99 6.19
C GLU A 72 4.39 14.93 7.71
N LEU A 73 5.02 15.96 8.27
CA LEU A 73 5.28 16.04 9.70
C LEU A 73 4.57 17.24 10.30
N TYR A 74 3.88 17.01 11.41
CA TYR A 74 3.36 18.10 12.23
C TYR A 74 4.44 18.57 13.19
N CYS A 75 4.90 19.78 12.95
CA CYS A 75 5.96 20.41 13.69
C CYS A 75 5.41 21.58 14.54
N PHE A 76 6.14 21.94 15.58
CA PHE A 76 5.80 23.04 16.47
C PHE A 76 6.87 24.11 16.37
N ARG A 77 6.45 25.37 16.26
CA ARG A 77 7.35 26.52 16.39
C ARG A 77 7.66 26.79 17.87
N ASP A 78 8.66 27.63 18.12
CA ASP A 78 9.04 28.07 19.48
C ASP A 78 7.89 28.76 20.24
N ASP A 79 6.93 29.36 19.53
CA ASP A 79 5.73 29.97 20.10
C ASP A 79 4.59 28.97 20.37
N GLY A 80 4.82 27.68 20.14
CA GLY A 80 3.85 26.59 20.32
C GLY A 80 2.84 26.45 19.18
N SER A 81 2.89 27.30 18.14
CA SER A 81 2.02 27.15 16.97
C SER A 81 2.42 25.94 16.13
N ARG A 82 1.41 25.22 15.63
CA ARG A 82 1.58 24.03 14.78
C ARG A 82 1.75 24.47 13.32
N TYR A 83 2.67 23.83 12.61
CA TYR A 83 2.76 23.91 11.15
C TYR A 83 2.92 22.52 10.56
N LEU A 84 2.60 22.40 9.27
CA LEU A 84 2.84 21.20 8.49
C LEU A 84 4.17 21.39 7.75
N GLU A 85 5.08 20.45 7.90
CA GLU A 85 6.28 20.37 7.08
C GLU A 85 5.96 19.56 5.83
N GLU A 86 6.12 20.21 4.67
CA GLU A 86 5.81 19.64 3.37
C GLU A 86 6.77 18.49 3.02
N PRO A 87 6.27 17.40 2.41
CA PRO A 87 7.09 16.28 1.95
C PRO A 87 8.24 16.75 1.05
N GLN A 88 9.45 16.30 1.35
CA GLN A 88 10.63 16.56 0.51
C GLN A 88 10.94 15.32 -0.31
N ILE A 89 11.12 15.49 -1.62
CA ILE A 89 11.63 14.41 -2.48
C ILE A 89 13.07 14.12 -2.08
N VAL A 90 13.33 12.90 -1.61
CA VAL A 90 14.67 12.45 -1.19
C VAL A 90 15.39 11.77 -2.34
N TYR A 91 14.68 10.92 -3.08
CA TYR A 91 15.22 10.15 -4.20
C TYR A 91 14.26 10.14 -5.39
N THR A 92 14.81 10.02 -6.60
CA THR A 92 14.05 9.90 -7.86
C THR A 92 14.63 8.80 -8.76
N GLY A 93 13.81 8.32 -9.70
CA GLY A 93 14.19 7.35 -10.72
C GLY A 93 14.88 6.11 -10.16
N ALA A 94 15.99 5.69 -10.77
CA ALA A 94 16.69 4.46 -10.40
C ALA A 94 17.12 4.41 -8.91
N LYS A 95 17.41 5.56 -8.29
CA LYS A 95 17.76 5.58 -6.86
C LYS A 95 16.53 5.39 -5.97
N ALA A 96 15.40 5.97 -6.35
CA ALA A 96 14.14 5.73 -5.67
C ALA A 96 13.75 4.25 -5.72
N GLU A 97 13.90 3.65 -6.89
CA GLU A 97 13.69 2.21 -7.09
C GLU A 97 14.59 1.36 -6.19
N GLU A 98 15.90 1.61 -6.18
CA GLU A 98 16.85 0.85 -5.34
C GLU A 98 16.48 0.88 -3.86
N GLU A 99 16.11 2.05 -3.34
CA GLU A 99 15.76 2.24 -1.93
C GLU A 99 14.42 1.57 -1.58
N LEU A 100 13.40 1.71 -2.42
CA LEU A 100 12.11 1.03 -2.21
C LEU A 100 12.26 -0.49 -2.23
N ILE A 101 12.97 -1.03 -3.22
CA ILE A 101 13.21 -2.46 -3.33
C ILE A 101 14.01 -2.97 -2.12
N THR A 102 14.96 -2.19 -1.63
CA THR A 102 15.71 -2.51 -0.40
C THR A 102 14.82 -2.51 0.84
N ALA A 103 13.90 -1.55 0.95
CA ALA A 103 12.91 -1.51 2.03
C ALA A 103 11.96 -2.72 1.97
N LEU A 104 11.39 -3.01 0.79
CA LEU A 104 10.51 -4.18 0.59
C LEU A 104 11.21 -5.51 0.88
N LYS A 105 12.50 -5.65 0.61
CA LYS A 105 13.29 -6.84 0.99
C LYS A 105 13.38 -7.03 2.50
N LYS A 106 13.39 -5.94 3.28
CA LYS A 106 13.36 -5.98 4.75
C LYS A 106 11.96 -6.21 5.30
N GLY A 107 10.95 -5.89 4.49
CA GLY A 107 9.56 -5.80 4.91
C GLY A 107 9.25 -4.39 5.39
N ILE A 108 8.10 -3.86 4.98
CA ILE A 108 7.58 -2.55 5.41
C ILE A 108 6.17 -2.71 5.95
N CYS A 109 5.77 -1.82 6.86
CA CYS A 109 4.38 -1.71 7.30
C CYS A 109 3.76 -0.45 6.71
N LEU A 110 2.52 -0.57 6.26
CA LEU A 110 1.81 0.53 5.63
C LEU A 110 0.94 1.29 6.63
N ASP A 111 0.89 2.60 6.44
CA ASP A 111 -0.16 3.45 7.01
C ASP A 111 -1.37 3.44 6.08
N CYS A 112 -1.14 3.74 4.79
CA CYS A 112 -2.17 3.69 3.78
C CYS A 112 -1.58 3.59 2.37
N ILE A 113 -2.47 3.34 1.42
CA ILE A 113 -2.21 3.48 -0.01
C ILE A 113 -3.28 4.41 -0.58
N ALA A 114 -2.87 5.34 -1.45
CA ALA A 114 -3.77 6.14 -2.27
C ALA A 114 -3.51 5.86 -3.75
N VAL A 115 -4.59 5.74 -4.53
CA VAL A 115 -4.49 5.54 -5.99
C VAL A 115 -5.18 6.68 -6.70
N SER A 116 -4.47 7.30 -7.62
CA SER A 116 -4.97 8.38 -8.47
C SER A 116 -4.65 8.08 -9.94
N LYS A 117 -5.08 8.97 -10.83
CA LYS A 117 -4.80 8.89 -12.26
C LYS A 117 -4.16 10.17 -12.77
N GLU A 118 -3.12 10.02 -13.57
CA GLU A 118 -2.51 11.07 -14.36
C GLU A 118 -2.68 10.74 -15.85
N GLY A 119 -3.75 11.28 -16.45
CA GLY A 119 -4.18 10.86 -17.78
C GLY A 119 -4.59 9.38 -17.78
N ASP A 120 -3.89 8.57 -18.57
CA ASP A 120 -4.14 7.13 -18.69
C ASP A 120 -3.29 6.27 -17.73
N ILE A 121 -2.40 6.88 -16.95
CA ILE A 121 -1.47 6.19 -16.05
C ILE A 121 -2.06 6.15 -14.63
N ASN A 122 -2.03 4.98 -13.98
CA ASN A 122 -2.36 4.88 -12.56
C ASN A 122 -1.14 5.27 -11.73
N VAL A 123 -1.37 6.09 -10.70
CA VAL A 123 -0.34 6.53 -9.75
C VAL A 123 -0.72 6.03 -8.37
N LEU A 124 0.18 5.24 -7.79
CA LEU A 124 0.13 4.72 -6.43
C LEU A 124 0.99 5.61 -5.53
N GLU A 125 0.41 6.16 -4.49
CA GLU A 125 1.17 6.67 -3.35
C GLU A 125 1.09 5.66 -2.21
N LEU A 126 2.24 5.10 -1.86
CA LEU A 126 2.40 4.12 -0.80
C LEU A 126 3.06 4.81 0.40
N THR A 127 2.31 4.95 1.49
CA THR A 127 2.78 5.56 2.73
C THR A 127 3.20 4.47 3.71
N ALA A 128 4.50 4.39 3.99
CA ALA A 128 5.05 3.44 4.93
C ALA A 128 5.19 4.06 6.33
N LEU A 129 4.84 3.31 7.38
CA LEU A 129 5.06 3.69 8.78
C LEU A 129 6.56 3.89 9.10
N ASP A 130 7.44 3.34 8.26
CA ASP A 130 8.89 3.55 8.29
C ASP A 130 9.33 4.99 7.95
N GLY A 131 8.41 5.90 7.64
CA GLY A 131 8.68 7.34 7.52
C GLY A 131 8.89 7.85 6.09
N PHE A 132 8.46 7.09 5.08
CA PHE A 132 8.57 7.50 3.67
C PHE A 132 7.28 7.27 2.89
N VAL A 133 7.14 8.03 1.79
CA VAL A 133 6.09 7.85 0.80
C VAL A 133 6.75 7.52 -0.53
N ALA A 134 6.32 6.42 -1.18
CA ALA A 134 6.77 6.05 -2.51
C ALA A 134 5.69 6.35 -3.55
N GLU A 135 6.07 7.02 -4.64
CA GLU A 135 5.20 7.26 -5.80
C GLU A 135 5.55 6.27 -6.91
N ILE A 136 4.60 5.44 -7.29
CA ILE A 136 4.77 4.33 -8.23
C ILE A 136 3.70 4.45 -9.31
N CYS A 137 4.12 4.55 -10.57
CA CYS A 137 3.21 4.39 -11.69
C CYS A 137 3.10 2.93 -12.07
N PHE A 138 1.91 2.51 -12.49
CA PHE A 138 1.65 1.14 -12.93
C PHE A 138 0.50 1.09 -13.94
N GLU A 139 0.51 0.07 -14.79
CA GLU A 139 -0.57 -0.15 -15.76
C GLU A 139 -1.70 -0.97 -15.13
N ASN A 140 -1.36 -2.11 -14.54
CA ASN A 140 -2.32 -3.00 -13.89
C ASN A 140 -1.82 -3.44 -12.51
N VAL A 141 -2.76 -3.76 -11.64
CA VAL A 141 -2.51 -4.45 -10.37
C VAL A 141 -3.42 -5.65 -10.25
N VAL A 142 -2.82 -6.78 -9.87
CA VAL A 142 -3.50 -8.03 -9.60
C VAL A 142 -3.27 -8.39 -8.14
N ILE A 143 -4.35 -8.58 -7.38
CA ILE A 143 -4.30 -8.98 -5.97
C ILE A 143 -4.97 -10.35 -5.84
N GLN A 144 -4.24 -11.34 -5.34
CA GLN A 144 -4.68 -12.73 -5.26
C GLN A 144 -4.50 -13.29 -3.87
N TRP A 145 -5.47 -14.09 -3.41
CA TRP A 145 -5.39 -14.78 -2.13
C TRP A 145 -6.19 -16.09 -2.15
N ASP A 146 -5.98 -16.91 -1.13
CA ASP A 146 -6.64 -18.22 -1.00
C ASP A 146 -7.62 -18.30 0.17
N GLU A 147 -7.35 -17.58 1.27
CA GLU A 147 -8.07 -17.77 2.54
C GLU A 147 -8.23 -16.46 3.33
N TYR A 148 -9.36 -16.32 4.00
CA TYR A 148 -9.60 -15.31 5.05
C TYR A 148 -9.21 -15.89 6.39
N CYS A 149 -8.63 -15.09 7.29
CA CYS A 149 -8.24 -15.54 8.64
C CYS A 149 -9.28 -15.15 9.70
N SER A 150 -9.72 -13.90 9.72
CA SER A 150 -10.64 -13.36 10.73
C SER A 150 -11.40 -12.14 10.20
N LYS A 151 -12.29 -11.58 11.01
CA LYS A 151 -12.77 -10.22 10.78
C LYS A 151 -11.60 -9.24 10.82
N ALA A 152 -11.73 -8.13 10.11
CA ALA A 152 -10.81 -7.00 10.25
C ALA A 152 -10.82 -6.52 11.70
N TRP A 153 -9.64 -6.11 12.20
CA TRP A 153 -9.45 -5.76 13.62
C TRP A 153 -10.38 -4.64 14.10
N TYR A 154 -10.81 -3.73 13.21
CA TYR A 154 -11.70 -2.63 13.52
C TYR A 154 -13.19 -3.04 13.57
N GLU A 155 -13.58 -4.17 12.97
CA GLU A 155 -14.97 -4.66 12.99
C GLU A 155 -15.39 -5.16 14.39
N ASP A 156 -14.44 -5.60 15.22
CA ASP A 156 -14.70 -6.06 16.59
C ASP A 156 -14.86 -4.90 17.60
N THR A 157 -14.56 -3.66 17.19
CA THR A 157 -14.71 -2.47 18.04
C THR A 157 -16.08 -1.79 17.92
N ALA A 158 -16.98 -2.29 17.06
CA ALA A 158 -18.36 -1.81 16.91
C ALA A 158 -19.30 -2.25 18.06
N GLY A 159 -18.79 -2.22 19.29
CA GLY A 159 -19.52 -2.43 20.53
C GLY A 159 -19.20 -1.33 21.54
N ASN A 160 -19.73 -0.13 21.28
CA ASN A 160 -19.98 0.91 22.29
C ASN A 160 -21.24 1.69 21.90
#